data_AF-A0A8J6C8A3-F1
#
_entry.id   AF-A0A8J6C8A3-F1
#
_cell.length_a   1.000
_cell.length_b   1.000
_cell.length_c   1.000
_cell.angle_alpha   90.00
_cell.angle_beta   90.00
_cell.angle_gamma   90.00
#
_symmetry.space_group_name_H-M   'P 1'
#
loop_
_entity.id
_entity.type
_entity.pdbx_description
1 polymer ?
#
loop_
_entity_poly.entity_id
_entity_poly.type
_entity_poly.pdbx_seq_one_letter_code
_entity_poly.pdbx_strand_id
1 'polypeptide(L)'
;MAARMIAIAMLPAALTCGRRSAVLRAGAAAALALAPARGGRAADGGGGGALASATFSAGDARFLQPAFDEIVYLGVRSSEVGAVRLADGSELPALRVVYDPTRVRYRRVLGAFWRAIDPTRAAGEGQFGIVGPSVIWAASEAERADAVESLRRLDASGLFRGRRIATEVRLLPAPEASAARGGAADGALLPSWVPAPAAAQCWYRAQPQAYAKARVDTGRDAWFDRTYRPVKTTACDGGVCGFVTFPCSDENGCLAVMNGSW
;
A
#
# COMPACT_ATOMS: atom_id res chain seq x y z
N MET A 1 -36.84 5.16 33.60
CA MET A 1 -36.41 4.16 32.59
C MET A 1 -36.15 4.90 31.28
N ALA A 2 -34.90 5.25 31.00
CA ALA A 2 -34.50 5.93 29.77
C ALA A 2 -33.79 4.93 28.85
N ALA A 3 -34.38 4.67 27.69
CA ALA A 3 -33.84 3.74 26.70
C ALA A 3 -32.61 4.37 26.02
N ARG A 4 -31.44 3.78 26.26
CA ARG A 4 -30.20 4.08 25.53
C ARG A 4 -30.34 3.50 24.11
N MET A 5 -30.51 4.37 23.11
CA MET A 5 -30.32 4.00 21.71
C MET A 5 -28.83 3.70 21.48
N ILE A 6 -28.53 2.45 21.15
CA ILE A 6 -27.21 2.01 20.70
C ILE A 6 -27.05 2.49 19.25
N ALA A 7 -26.20 3.48 19.04
CA ALA A 7 -25.78 3.91 17.72
C ALA A 7 -24.88 2.83 17.13
N ILE A 8 -25.41 2.07 16.16
CA ILE A 8 -24.63 1.14 15.35
C ILE A 8 -23.77 1.99 14.41
N ALA A 9 -22.48 2.10 14.71
CA ALA A 9 -21.50 2.68 13.82
C ALA A 9 -21.41 1.82 12.56
N MET A 10 -21.99 2.30 11.46
CA MET A 10 -21.76 1.70 10.15
C MET A 10 -20.30 1.91 9.77
N LEU A 11 -19.52 0.82 9.71
CA LEU A 11 -18.23 0.84 9.03
C LEU A 11 -18.44 1.31 7.58
N PRO A 12 -17.58 2.19 7.03
CA PRO A 12 -17.64 2.51 5.62
C PRO A 12 -17.40 1.22 4.83
N ALA A 13 -18.31 0.92 3.89
CA ALA A 13 -18.19 -0.20 2.99
C ALA A 13 -16.82 -0.15 2.34
N ALA A 14 -15.98 -1.13 2.65
CA ALA A 14 -14.71 -1.31 1.96
C ALA A 14 -15.05 -1.38 0.47
N LEU A 15 -14.69 -0.34 -0.28
CA LEU A 15 -14.69 -0.37 -1.72
C LEU A 15 -13.56 -1.30 -2.14
N THR A 16 -13.76 -2.60 -1.90
CA THR A 16 -12.95 -3.64 -2.51
C THR A 16 -13.04 -3.39 -4.01
N CYS A 17 -11.88 -3.37 -4.64
CA CYS A 17 -11.71 -3.20 -6.08
C CYS A 17 -12.35 -4.37 -6.84
N GLY A 18 -13.67 -4.49 -6.76
CA GLY A 18 -14.43 -5.58 -7.32
C GLY A 18 -14.37 -5.51 -8.82
N ARG A 19 -14.03 -6.63 -9.47
CA ARG A 19 -14.24 -6.79 -10.91
C ARG A 19 -15.70 -6.45 -11.19
N ARG A 20 -15.95 -5.37 -11.94
CA ARG A 20 -17.25 -5.18 -12.58
C ARG A 20 -17.42 -6.35 -13.55
N SER A 21 -18.11 -7.41 -13.11
CA SER A 21 -18.58 -8.45 -14.01
C SER A 21 -19.70 -7.81 -14.83
N ALA A 22 -19.35 -7.27 -15.99
CA ALA A 22 -20.33 -6.89 -16.99
C ALA A 22 -20.89 -8.18 -17.61
N VAL A 23 -21.88 -8.76 -16.95
CA VAL A 23 -22.75 -9.77 -17.55
C VAL A 23 -24.19 -9.39 -17.19
N LEU A 24 -24.77 -8.45 -17.93
CA LEU A 24 -26.21 -8.48 -18.13
C LEU A 24 -26.47 -9.39 -19.33
N ARG A 25 -26.72 -10.67 -19.04
CA ARG A 25 -27.48 -11.52 -19.95
C ARG A 25 -28.95 -11.13 -19.81
N ALA A 26 -29.58 -10.90 -20.96
CA ALA A 26 -31.00 -10.74 -21.10
C ALA A 26 -31.76 -12.00 -20.67
N GLY A 27 -32.95 -11.79 -20.07
CA GLY A 27 -34.10 -12.65 -20.35
C GLY A 27 -34.48 -13.74 -19.33
N ALA A 28 -35.70 -13.58 -18.82
CA ALA A 28 -36.74 -14.59 -18.59
C ALA A 28 -36.95 -15.19 -17.17
N ALA A 29 -38.03 -14.70 -16.56
CA ALA A 29 -39.18 -15.43 -16.01
C ALA A 29 -39.02 -16.50 -14.88
N ALA A 30 -39.47 -16.08 -13.70
CA ALA A 30 -40.36 -16.74 -12.73
C ALA A 30 -40.47 -18.28 -12.70
N ALA A 31 -40.13 -18.86 -11.54
CA ALA A 31 -40.90 -19.93 -10.90
C ALA A 31 -40.67 -19.89 -9.37
N LEU A 32 -41.73 -19.64 -8.62
CA LEU A 32 -41.78 -19.67 -7.15
C LEU A 32 -41.95 -21.13 -6.71
N ALA A 33 -40.94 -21.73 -6.07
CA ALA A 33 -41.06 -23.03 -5.43
C ALA A 33 -40.71 -22.92 -3.94
N LEU A 34 -41.71 -23.15 -3.10
CA LEU A 34 -41.62 -23.15 -1.64
C LEU A 34 -41.10 -24.52 -1.18
N ALA A 35 -39.96 -24.57 -0.48
CA ALA A 35 -39.47 -25.78 0.20
C ALA A 35 -38.92 -25.42 1.59
N PRO A 36 -39.05 -26.30 2.60
CA PRO A 36 -38.93 -25.92 4.00
C PRO A 36 -37.48 -25.82 4.47
N ALA A 37 -37.25 -24.91 5.41
CA ALA A 37 -35.99 -24.68 6.09
C ALA A 37 -35.57 -25.91 6.93
N ARG A 38 -34.49 -26.58 6.51
CA ARG A 38 -33.68 -27.40 7.43
C ARG A 38 -32.60 -26.51 8.01
N GLY A 39 -32.70 -26.25 9.31
CA GLY A 39 -31.69 -25.54 10.10
C GLY A 39 -30.37 -26.30 10.09
N GLY A 40 -29.45 -25.86 9.24
CA GLY A 40 -28.03 -26.14 9.38
C GLY A 40 -27.42 -25.07 10.29
N ARG A 41 -26.91 -25.48 11.45
CA ARG A 41 -26.01 -24.66 12.26
C ARG A 41 -24.86 -24.18 11.37
N ALA A 42 -24.82 -22.88 11.09
CA ALA A 42 -23.63 -22.24 10.59
C ALA A 42 -22.53 -22.43 11.65
N ALA A 43 -21.48 -23.14 11.26
CA ALA A 43 -20.25 -23.18 12.02
C ALA A 43 -19.72 -21.74 12.08
N ASP A 44 -19.68 -21.19 13.30
CA ASP A 44 -19.06 -19.90 13.59
C ASP A 44 -17.54 -20.05 13.41
N GLY A 45 -17.08 -19.93 12.16
CA GLY A 45 -15.68 -19.78 11.80
C GLY A 45 -15.24 -18.33 11.93
N GLY A 46 -15.42 -17.74 13.11
CA GLY A 46 -15.16 -16.34 13.42
C GLY A 46 -13.80 -16.10 14.06
N GLY A 47 -12.71 -16.64 13.49
CA GLY A 47 -11.34 -16.29 13.88
C GLY A 47 -10.94 -14.92 13.34
N GLY A 48 -11.69 -13.87 13.66
CA GLY A 48 -11.44 -12.51 13.17
C GLY A 48 -10.47 -11.76 14.07
N GLY A 49 -9.17 -11.97 13.89
CA GLY A 49 -8.16 -11.08 14.47
C GLY A 49 -8.40 -9.62 14.03
N ALA A 50 -8.11 -8.66 14.90
CA ALA A 50 -8.23 -7.25 14.56
C ALA A 50 -7.35 -6.93 13.34
N LEU A 51 -7.94 -6.32 12.32
CA LEU A 51 -7.21 -5.88 11.13
C LEU A 51 -6.28 -4.72 11.48
N ALA A 52 -5.10 -4.71 10.87
CA ALA A 52 -4.13 -3.63 10.97
C ALA A 52 -4.20 -2.73 9.74
N SER A 53 -3.73 -1.49 9.87
CA SER A 53 -3.65 -0.54 8.76
C SER A 53 -2.24 0.05 8.62
N ALA A 54 -1.77 0.20 7.39
CA ALA A 54 -0.51 0.83 7.04
C ALA A 54 -0.77 1.97 6.05
N THR A 55 -0.08 3.11 6.21
CA THR A 55 -0.29 4.27 5.34
C THR A 55 1.02 4.71 4.69
N PHE A 56 0.97 4.97 3.37
CA PHE A 56 2.15 5.26 2.55
C PHE A 56 1.90 6.45 1.63
N SER A 57 2.87 7.34 1.49
CA SER A 57 2.86 8.43 0.51
C SER A 57 4.05 8.31 -0.43
N ALA A 58 3.83 8.51 -1.74
CA ALA A 58 4.89 8.59 -2.74
C ALA A 58 4.33 9.11 -4.07
N GLY A 59 4.29 10.43 -4.24
CA GLY A 59 3.72 11.07 -5.44
C GLY A 59 2.23 10.76 -5.61
N ASP A 60 1.82 10.33 -6.82
CA ASP A 60 0.43 9.85 -7.02
C ASP A 60 0.17 8.55 -6.27
N ALA A 61 -0.68 8.61 -5.24
CA ALA A 61 -1.07 7.41 -4.50
C ALA A 61 -1.79 6.35 -5.36
N ARG A 62 -2.37 6.73 -6.52
CA ARG A 62 -2.98 5.78 -7.44
C ARG A 62 -1.98 4.79 -8.05
N PHE A 63 -0.70 5.15 -8.16
CA PHE A 63 0.35 4.23 -8.63
C PHE A 63 0.77 3.20 -7.59
N LEU A 64 0.49 3.43 -6.31
CA LEU A 64 0.79 2.48 -5.23
C LEU A 64 -0.24 1.35 -5.15
N GLN A 65 -1.51 1.66 -5.45
CA GLN A 65 -2.65 0.75 -5.27
C GLN A 65 -2.45 -0.65 -5.88
N PRO A 66 -1.93 -0.80 -7.12
CA PRO A 66 -1.73 -2.12 -7.73
C PRO A 66 -0.81 -3.04 -6.92
N ALA A 67 0.27 -2.50 -6.34
CA ALA A 67 1.27 -3.29 -5.63
C ALA A 67 0.70 -3.99 -4.38
N PHE A 68 -0.32 -3.40 -3.76
CA PHE A 68 -1.01 -3.97 -2.60
C PHE A 68 -2.18 -4.86 -3.01
N ASP A 69 -2.90 -4.50 -4.08
CA ASP A 69 -3.98 -5.32 -4.62
C ASP A 69 -3.48 -6.66 -5.19
N GLU A 70 -2.24 -6.71 -5.67
CA GLU A 70 -1.60 -7.95 -6.12
C GLU A 70 -1.31 -8.92 -4.96
N ILE A 71 -1.15 -8.43 -3.73
CA ILE A 71 -0.82 -9.27 -2.56
C ILE A 71 -2.03 -9.54 -1.64
N VAL A 72 -3.25 -9.37 -2.14
CA VAL A 72 -4.49 -9.73 -1.42
C VAL A 72 -4.48 -11.19 -0.96
N TYR A 73 -3.92 -12.10 -1.76
CA TYR A 73 -3.81 -13.52 -1.42
C TYR A 73 -2.93 -13.78 -0.18
N LEU A 74 -2.00 -12.89 0.14
CA LEU A 74 -1.13 -12.99 1.32
C LEU A 74 -1.85 -12.53 2.60
N GLY A 75 -2.92 -11.74 2.51
CA GLY A 75 -3.63 -11.23 3.68
C GLY A 75 -3.97 -9.74 3.64
N VAL A 76 -3.59 -9.02 2.57
CA VAL A 76 -4.12 -7.66 2.34
C VAL A 76 -5.62 -7.76 2.06
N ARG A 77 -6.42 -6.94 2.73
CA ARG A 77 -7.89 -6.94 2.63
C ARG A 77 -8.38 -5.84 1.70
N SER A 78 -7.80 -4.65 1.79
CA SER A 78 -8.15 -3.52 0.93
C SER A 78 -7.02 -2.51 0.84
N SER A 79 -7.05 -1.72 -0.24
CA SER A 79 -6.20 -0.56 -0.45
C SER A 79 -7.07 0.63 -0.85
N GLU A 80 -6.85 1.79 -0.25
CA GLU A 80 -7.68 2.98 -0.42
C GLU A 80 -6.80 4.19 -0.73
N VAL A 81 -7.08 4.86 -1.85
CA VAL A 81 -6.43 6.11 -2.24
C VAL A 81 -7.01 7.26 -1.44
N GLY A 82 -6.15 8.15 -0.96
CA GLY A 82 -6.55 9.32 -0.18
C GLY A 82 -5.39 10.28 -0.01
N ALA A 83 -5.42 10.99 1.12
CA ALA A 83 -4.35 11.86 1.55
C ALA A 83 -4.24 11.85 3.08
N VAL A 84 -3.04 12.14 3.54
CA VAL A 84 -2.74 12.44 4.94
C VAL A 84 -2.73 13.96 5.08
N ARG A 85 -3.67 14.51 5.86
CA ARG A 85 -3.64 15.94 6.21
C ARG A 85 -2.49 16.17 7.20
N LEU A 86 -1.69 17.21 7.04
CA LEU A 86 -0.59 17.53 7.93
C LEU A 86 -1.01 18.60 8.94
N ALA A 87 -0.16 18.84 9.95
CA ALA A 87 -0.45 19.81 11.01
C ALA A 87 -0.57 21.25 10.47
N ASP A 88 0.11 21.56 9.36
CA ASP A 88 0.04 22.84 8.66
C ASP A 88 -1.20 22.98 7.75
N GLY A 89 -2.09 21.97 7.73
CA GLY A 89 -3.30 21.93 6.92
C GLY A 89 -3.08 21.44 5.49
N SER A 90 -1.83 21.21 5.05
CA SER A 90 -1.55 20.65 3.73
C SER A 90 -1.96 19.18 3.64
N GLU A 91 -2.26 18.67 2.45
CA GLU A 91 -2.62 17.26 2.25
C GLU A 91 -1.56 16.57 1.39
N LEU A 92 -0.97 15.50 1.92
CA LEU A 92 -0.03 14.68 1.17
C LEU A 92 -0.76 13.45 0.61
N PRO A 93 -0.79 13.24 -0.73
CA PRO A 93 -1.39 12.05 -1.30
C PRO A 93 -0.85 10.76 -0.69
N ALA A 94 -1.73 9.84 -0.35
CA ALA A 94 -1.41 8.64 0.39
C ALA A 94 -2.30 7.46 0.01
N LEU A 95 -1.78 6.26 0.26
CA LEU A 95 -2.51 5.01 0.17
C LEU A 95 -2.61 4.39 1.57
N ARG A 96 -3.83 4.07 2.00
CA ARG A 96 -4.10 3.30 3.22
C ARG A 96 -4.36 1.85 2.85
N VAL A 97 -3.61 0.94 3.45
CA VAL A 97 -3.67 -0.50 3.23
C VAL A 97 -4.17 -1.16 4.49
N VAL A 98 -5.26 -1.92 4.40
CA VAL A 98 -5.79 -2.71 5.50
C VAL A 98 -5.38 -4.16 5.28
N TYR A 99 -4.81 -4.80 6.29
CA TYR A 99 -4.28 -6.15 6.19
C TYR A 99 -4.57 -6.96 7.45
N ASP A 100 -4.57 -8.27 7.29
CA ASP A 100 -4.73 -9.23 8.37
C ASP A 100 -3.34 -9.63 8.92
N PRO A 101 -2.95 -9.17 10.12
CA PRO A 101 -1.62 -9.41 10.68
C PRO A 101 -1.38 -10.90 10.98
N THR A 102 -2.42 -11.72 11.06
CA THR A 102 -2.30 -13.18 11.24
C THR A 102 -1.90 -13.90 9.95
N ARG A 103 -2.08 -13.23 8.79
CA ARG A 103 -1.77 -13.78 7.47
C ARG A 103 -0.56 -13.11 6.80
N VAL A 104 -0.42 -11.79 6.94
CA VAL A 104 0.69 -11.03 6.37
C VAL A 104 1.31 -10.11 7.41
N ARG A 105 2.63 -10.17 7.55
CA ARG A 105 3.39 -9.30 8.44
C ARG A 105 3.59 -7.91 7.82
N TYR A 106 3.71 -6.88 8.65
CA TYR A 106 3.98 -5.50 8.21
C TYR A 106 5.20 -5.39 7.30
N ARG A 107 6.28 -6.14 7.58
CA ARG A 107 7.48 -6.22 6.73
C ARG A 107 7.19 -6.61 5.28
N ARG A 108 6.22 -7.51 5.04
CA ARG A 108 5.79 -7.89 3.68
C ARG A 108 5.00 -6.78 2.99
N VAL A 109 4.23 -6.01 3.76
CA VAL A 109 3.54 -4.81 3.30
C VAL A 109 4.57 -3.72 2.91
N LEU A 110 5.62 -3.52 3.71
CA LEU A 110 6.76 -2.65 3.35
C LEU A 110 7.47 -3.10 2.06
N GLY A 111 7.68 -4.41 1.90
CA GLY A 111 8.26 -4.96 0.67
C GLY A 111 7.44 -4.63 -0.59
N ALA A 112 6.10 -4.57 -0.49
CA ALA A 112 5.26 -4.10 -1.58
C ALA A 112 5.41 -2.60 -1.86
N PHE A 113 5.56 -1.78 -0.81
CA PHE A 113 5.84 -0.36 -0.94
C PHE A 113 7.17 -0.10 -1.67
N TRP A 114 8.25 -0.76 -1.28
CA TRP A 114 9.58 -0.58 -1.90
C TRP A 114 9.62 -0.98 -3.38
N ARG A 115 8.86 -2.00 -3.77
CA ARG A 115 8.70 -2.40 -5.18
C ARG A 115 7.88 -1.41 -6.01
N ALA A 116 7.23 -0.43 -5.38
CA ALA A 116 6.32 0.50 -6.05
C ALA A 116 6.85 1.94 -6.14
N ILE A 117 8.05 2.26 -5.65
CA ILE A 117 8.57 3.63 -5.61
C ILE A 117 10.02 3.75 -6.07
N ASP A 118 10.47 4.98 -6.36
CA ASP A 118 11.90 5.32 -6.37
C ASP A 118 12.29 5.89 -5.00
N PRO A 119 12.91 5.09 -4.11
CA PRO A 119 13.17 5.53 -2.74
C PRO A 119 14.32 6.54 -2.63
N THR A 120 14.98 6.89 -3.75
CA THR A 120 16.13 7.81 -3.78
C THR A 120 15.78 9.22 -4.24
N ARG A 121 14.53 9.48 -4.62
CA ARG A 121 14.05 10.81 -5.02
C ARG A 121 13.92 11.69 -3.80
N ALA A 122 14.62 12.83 -3.80
CA ALA A 122 14.39 13.87 -2.81
C ALA A 122 12.98 14.47 -2.95
N ALA A 123 12.45 15.06 -1.88
CA ALA A 123 11.10 15.63 -1.86
C ALA A 123 10.86 16.65 -3.00
N GLY A 124 11.85 17.47 -3.32
CA GLY A 124 11.80 18.46 -4.40
C GLY A 124 11.89 17.90 -5.83
N GLU A 125 12.42 16.67 -5.99
CA GLU A 125 12.45 15.98 -7.29
C GLU A 125 11.12 15.28 -7.59
N GLY A 126 10.41 14.89 -6.53
CA GLY A 126 9.14 14.18 -6.62
C GLY A 126 9.26 12.73 -7.11
N GLN A 127 8.15 12.01 -6.97
CA GLN A 127 7.99 10.64 -7.45
C GLN A 127 7.37 10.67 -8.84
N PHE A 128 8.15 10.32 -9.87
CA PHE A 128 7.67 10.19 -11.25
C PHE A 128 6.83 11.38 -11.73
N GLY A 129 7.37 12.60 -11.59
CA GLY A 129 6.72 13.82 -12.08
C GLY A 129 5.68 14.44 -11.14
N ILE A 130 5.44 13.84 -9.97
CA ILE A 130 4.61 14.45 -8.92
C ILE A 130 5.49 14.82 -7.73
N VAL A 131 5.54 16.12 -7.46
CA VAL A 131 6.27 16.71 -6.34
C VAL A 131 5.70 16.19 -5.02
N GLY A 132 6.57 15.77 -4.12
CA GLY A 132 6.20 15.26 -2.80
C GLY A 132 7.17 14.18 -2.31
N PRO A 133 7.46 14.14 -1.00
CA PRO A 133 8.31 13.12 -0.42
C PRO A 133 7.68 11.73 -0.52
N SER A 134 8.53 10.70 -0.45
CA SER A 134 8.06 9.38 -0.07
C SER A 134 8.07 9.28 1.46
N VAL A 135 6.94 8.85 2.05
CA VAL A 135 6.76 8.79 3.50
C VAL A 135 6.08 7.49 3.89
N ILE A 136 6.64 6.81 4.88
CA ILE A 136 6.03 5.70 5.59
C ILE A 136 5.41 6.27 6.87
N TRP A 137 4.10 6.18 6.99
CA TRP A 137 3.34 6.65 8.14
C TRP A 137 3.10 5.48 9.09
N ALA A 138 3.97 5.34 10.09
CA ALA A 138 3.90 4.28 11.09
C ALA A 138 2.79 4.57 12.10
N ALA A 139 1.91 3.60 12.35
CA ALA A 139 0.84 3.72 13.36
C ALA A 139 1.31 3.35 14.78
N SER A 140 2.52 2.79 14.91
CA SER A 140 3.13 2.41 16.19
C SER A 140 4.65 2.49 16.14
N GLU A 141 5.30 2.48 17.31
CA GLU A 141 6.76 2.38 17.39
C GLU A 141 7.30 1.07 16.82
N ALA A 142 6.55 -0.04 16.91
CA ALA A 142 6.94 -1.31 16.32
C ALA A 142 6.97 -1.23 14.79
N GLU A 143 5.94 -0.63 14.17
CA GLU A 143 5.94 -0.37 12.72
C GLU A 143 7.05 0.61 12.33
N ARG A 144 7.30 1.63 13.13
CA ARG A 144 8.41 2.57 12.90
C ARG A 144 9.75 1.87 12.92
N ALA A 145 10.00 1.00 13.90
CA ALA A 145 11.24 0.24 14.00
C ALA A 145 11.43 -0.67 12.78
N ASP A 146 10.38 -1.38 12.34
CA ASP A 146 10.42 -2.19 11.13
C ASP A 146 10.66 -1.35 9.86
N ALA A 147 10.03 -0.19 9.74
CA ALA A 147 10.22 0.73 8.62
C ALA A 147 11.66 1.26 8.56
N VAL A 148 12.20 1.73 9.69
CA VAL A 148 13.59 2.21 9.80
C VAL A 148 14.59 1.09 9.51
N GLU A 149 14.35 -0.12 9.99
CA GLU A 149 15.21 -1.27 9.68
C GLU A 149 15.14 -1.63 8.19
N SER A 150 13.95 -1.58 7.58
CA SER A 150 13.79 -1.84 6.14
C SER A 150 14.59 -0.82 5.30
N LEU A 151 14.58 0.45 5.70
CA LEU A 151 15.37 1.53 5.12
C LEU A 151 16.87 1.25 5.21
N ARG A 152 17.36 0.91 6.41
CA ARG A 152 18.76 0.61 6.66
C ARG A 152 19.25 -0.57 5.82
N ARG A 153 18.45 -1.62 5.72
CA ARG A 153 18.77 -2.80 4.90
C ARG A 153 18.75 -2.49 3.42
N LEU A 154 17.79 -1.68 2.97
CA LEU A 154 17.70 -1.27 1.58
C LEU A 154 18.90 -0.42 1.16
N ASP A 155 19.33 0.49 2.02
CA ASP A 155 20.54 1.31 1.80
C ASP A 155 21.80 0.41 1.77
N ALA A 156 21.93 -0.49 2.74
CA ALA A 156 23.04 -1.45 2.82
C ALA A 156 23.12 -2.42 1.62
N SER A 157 22.00 -2.65 0.92
CA SER A 157 21.98 -3.55 -0.25
C SER A 157 22.76 -3.01 -1.45
N GLY A 158 23.05 -1.70 -1.48
CA GLY A 158 23.74 -1.08 -2.59
C GLY A 158 22.94 -1.06 -3.91
N LEU A 159 21.67 -1.50 -3.91
CA LEU A 159 20.80 -1.55 -5.10
C LEU A 159 20.81 -0.24 -5.88
N PHE A 160 20.82 0.89 -5.15
CA PHE A 160 20.75 2.22 -5.74
C PHE A 160 22.12 2.89 -5.96
N ARG A 161 23.20 2.10 -6.05
CA ARG A 161 24.54 2.56 -6.46
C ARG A 161 25.04 3.76 -5.65
N GLY A 162 24.84 3.73 -4.33
CA GLY A 162 25.27 4.79 -3.41
C GLY A 162 24.35 6.02 -3.36
N ARG A 163 23.24 6.04 -4.09
CA ARG A 163 22.20 7.08 -3.92
C ARG A 163 21.50 6.85 -2.58
N ARG A 164 21.52 7.88 -1.73
CA ARG A 164 20.87 7.86 -0.41
C ARG A 164 19.38 7.58 -0.54
N ILE A 165 18.85 6.72 0.33
CA ILE A 165 17.41 6.57 0.49
C ILE A 165 16.82 7.83 1.14
N ALA A 166 15.88 8.46 0.43
CA ALA A 166 15.24 9.72 0.82
C ALA A 166 13.86 9.54 1.47
N THR A 167 13.35 8.31 1.54
CA THR A 167 12.05 8.02 2.17
C THR A 167 12.09 8.32 3.67
N GLU A 168 11.08 9.06 4.12
CA GLU A 168 10.92 9.43 5.52
C GLU A 168 10.06 8.40 6.28
N VAL A 169 10.33 8.21 7.57
CA VAL A 169 9.44 7.46 8.48
C VAL A 169 8.89 8.42 9.51
N ARG A 170 7.56 8.59 9.51
CA ARG A 170 6.85 9.49 10.43
C ARG A 170 5.84 8.70 11.23
N LEU A 171 5.73 8.99 12.52
CA LEU A 171 4.67 8.43 13.36
C LEU A 171 3.37 9.18 13.11
N LEU A 172 2.29 8.43 12.95
CA LEU A 172 0.95 8.94 13.18
C LEU A 172 0.78 9.08 14.70
N PRO A 173 0.31 10.22 15.22
CA PRO A 173 0.00 10.36 16.62
C PRO A 173 -1.07 9.35 17.05
N ALA A 174 -0.90 8.79 18.24
CA ALA A 174 -1.74 7.72 18.76
C ALA A 174 -3.22 8.15 18.88
N PRO A 175 -4.18 7.24 18.65
CA PRO A 175 -5.61 7.54 18.79
C PRO A 175 -6.02 7.88 20.24
N GLU A 176 -5.24 7.54 21.25
CA GLU A 176 -5.54 7.90 22.65
C GLU A 176 -5.27 9.38 22.95
N ALA A 177 -4.26 9.97 22.29
CA ALA A 177 -3.97 11.41 22.36
C ALA A 177 -5.01 12.26 21.61
N SER A 178 -5.85 11.63 20.78
CA SER A 178 -6.95 12.26 20.05
C SER A 178 -8.30 12.10 20.74
N ALA A 179 -8.55 10.95 21.37
CA ALA A 179 -9.77 10.69 22.13
C ALA A 179 -9.82 11.42 23.49
N ALA A 180 -8.66 11.70 24.11
CA ALA A 180 -8.60 12.43 25.39
C ALA A 180 -8.86 13.94 25.27
N ARG A 181 -8.83 14.52 24.05
CA ARG A 181 -9.17 15.91 23.80
C ARG A 181 -10.61 16.01 23.29
N GLY A 182 -11.54 15.89 24.22
CA GLY A 182 -12.92 16.31 23.99
C GLY A 182 -12.96 17.82 23.71
N GLY A 183 -13.44 18.19 22.54
CA GLY A 183 -13.66 19.60 22.17
C GLY A 183 -12.46 20.24 21.48
N ALA A 184 -12.68 20.74 20.28
CA ALA A 184 -11.72 21.56 19.55
C ALA A 184 -11.41 22.86 20.33
N ALA A 185 -10.17 23.02 20.73
CA ALA A 185 -9.47 24.30 20.88
C ALA A 185 -7.97 23.95 20.93
N ASP A 186 -7.16 24.65 20.13
CA ASP A 186 -5.69 24.65 20.15
C ASP A 186 -4.98 23.50 19.38
N GLY A 187 -5.08 23.58 18.04
CA GLY A 187 -3.87 23.75 17.21
C GLY A 187 -2.87 22.60 17.00
N ALA A 188 -3.14 21.36 17.40
CA ALA A 188 -2.31 20.21 17.01
C ALA A 188 -3.15 19.17 16.25
N LEU A 189 -3.32 19.44 14.96
CA LEU A 189 -3.93 18.57 13.96
C LEU A 189 -3.13 17.27 13.85
N LEU A 190 -3.70 16.18 14.36
CA LEU A 190 -3.31 14.84 13.96
C LEU A 190 -3.42 14.75 12.44
N PRO A 191 -2.60 13.93 11.76
CA PRO A 191 -2.90 13.55 10.42
C PRO A 191 -4.24 12.82 10.29
N SER A 192 -5.29 13.59 9.97
CA SER A 192 -6.59 13.05 9.63
C SER A 192 -6.53 12.47 8.23
N TRP A 193 -6.90 11.20 8.07
CA TRP A 193 -7.08 10.58 6.76
C TRP A 193 -8.18 11.28 5.96
N VAL A 194 -7.90 11.62 4.71
CA VAL A 194 -8.85 12.23 3.77
C VAL A 194 -9.05 11.27 2.60
N PRO A 195 -10.21 10.61 2.46
CA PRO A 195 -10.43 9.68 1.37
C PRO A 195 -10.50 10.40 0.03
N ALA A 196 -9.88 9.83 -1.01
CA ALA A 196 -10.01 10.37 -2.36
C ALA A 196 -11.39 10.03 -2.95
N PRO A 197 -11.90 10.82 -3.91
CA PRO A 197 -13.16 10.55 -4.59
C PRO A 197 -13.21 9.12 -5.18
N ALA A 198 -14.40 8.54 -5.25
CA ALA A 198 -14.59 7.16 -5.74
C ALA A 198 -13.99 6.91 -7.12
N ALA A 199 -13.92 7.92 -7.99
CA ALA A 199 -13.31 7.84 -9.31
C ALA A 199 -11.77 7.68 -9.30
N ALA A 200 -11.11 8.06 -8.20
CA ALA A 200 -9.67 7.88 -8.01
C ALA A 200 -9.33 6.46 -7.51
N GLN A 201 -10.28 5.80 -6.84
CA GLN A 201 -10.14 4.42 -6.40
C GLN A 201 -10.07 3.49 -7.61
N CYS A 202 -9.16 2.51 -7.58
CA CYS A 202 -9.05 1.49 -8.62
C CYS A 202 -8.79 2.05 -10.02
N TRP A 203 -8.21 3.24 -10.13
CA TRP A 203 -8.02 3.92 -11.41
C TRP A 203 -7.28 3.05 -12.43
N TYR A 204 -6.26 2.29 -12.00
CA TYR A 204 -5.50 1.37 -12.85
C TYR A 204 -6.35 0.26 -13.50
N ARG A 205 -7.45 -0.15 -12.87
CA ARG A 205 -8.41 -1.11 -13.44
C ARG A 205 -9.51 -0.43 -14.24
N ALA A 206 -9.96 0.75 -13.79
CA ALA A 206 -11.04 1.49 -14.42
C ALA A 206 -10.61 2.10 -15.77
N GLN A 207 -9.35 2.52 -15.89
CA GLN A 207 -8.80 3.17 -17.09
C GLN A 207 -7.42 2.58 -17.44
N PRO A 208 -7.34 1.29 -17.85
CA PRO A 208 -6.06 0.59 -18.03
C PRO A 208 -5.16 1.23 -19.10
N GLN A 209 -5.73 1.78 -20.16
CA GLN A 209 -4.97 2.48 -21.20
C GLN A 209 -4.37 3.80 -20.68
N ALA A 210 -5.15 4.58 -19.92
CA ALA A 210 -4.66 5.81 -19.30
C ALA A 210 -3.58 5.52 -18.25
N TYR A 211 -3.74 4.46 -17.47
CA TYR A 211 -2.72 3.98 -16.52
C TYR A 211 -1.43 3.56 -17.24
N ALA A 212 -1.53 2.74 -18.28
CA ALA A 212 -0.38 2.31 -19.06
C ALA A 212 0.37 3.49 -19.69
N LYS A 213 -0.37 4.43 -20.31
CA LYS A 213 0.20 5.66 -20.86
C LYS A 213 0.91 6.49 -19.79
N ALA A 214 0.26 6.70 -18.64
CA ALA A 214 0.83 7.52 -17.57
C ALA A 214 2.14 6.94 -17.03
N ARG A 215 2.27 5.60 -16.89
CA ARG A 215 3.53 4.99 -16.45
C ARG A 215 4.71 5.26 -17.41
N VAL A 216 4.43 5.34 -18.71
CA VAL A 216 5.43 5.67 -19.73
C VAL A 216 5.73 7.16 -19.69
N ASP A 217 4.70 8.01 -19.75
CA ASP A 217 4.82 9.47 -19.82
C ASP A 217 5.56 10.05 -18.61
N THR A 218 5.38 9.48 -17.42
CA THR A 218 6.06 9.93 -16.20
C THR A 218 7.50 9.41 -16.06
N GLY A 219 7.97 8.60 -17.01
CA GLY A 219 9.27 7.93 -16.95
C GLY A 219 9.36 6.85 -15.86
N ARG A 220 8.22 6.41 -15.31
CA ARG A 220 8.17 5.40 -14.25
C ARG A 220 8.67 4.06 -14.75
N ASP A 221 8.12 3.57 -15.87
CA ASP A 221 8.53 2.29 -16.44
C ASP A 221 10.03 2.32 -16.81
N ALA A 222 10.49 3.38 -17.47
CA ALA A 222 11.90 3.53 -17.83
C ALA A 222 12.85 3.54 -16.60
N TRP A 223 12.38 4.03 -15.45
CA TRP A 223 13.16 3.98 -14.21
C TRP A 223 13.21 2.56 -13.63
N PHE A 224 12.08 1.87 -13.53
CA PHE A 224 12.03 0.49 -13.01
C PHE A 224 12.88 -0.44 -13.88
N ASP A 225 12.74 -0.33 -15.21
CA ASP A 225 13.52 -1.09 -16.16
C ASP A 225 15.01 -0.84 -15.95
N ARG A 226 15.46 0.41 -15.88
CA ARG A 226 16.89 0.70 -15.67
C ARG A 226 17.43 0.24 -14.32
N THR A 227 16.62 0.31 -13.27
CA THR A 227 17.03 0.04 -11.88
C THR A 227 17.13 -1.46 -11.60
N TYR A 228 16.17 -2.24 -12.11
CA TYR A 228 16.07 -3.67 -11.82
C TYR A 228 16.51 -4.57 -12.98
N ARG A 229 16.83 -4.01 -14.15
CA ARG A 229 17.37 -4.78 -15.28
C ARG A 229 18.67 -5.49 -14.87
N PRO A 230 18.85 -6.76 -15.29
CA PRO A 230 20.09 -7.49 -15.04
C PRO A 230 21.30 -6.75 -15.61
N VAL A 231 22.36 -6.66 -14.82
CA VAL A 231 23.64 -6.10 -15.25
C VAL A 231 24.49 -7.24 -15.79
N LYS A 232 24.98 -7.10 -17.02
CA LYS A 232 25.92 -8.05 -17.61
C LYS A 232 27.34 -7.59 -17.27
N THR A 233 28.02 -8.28 -16.36
CA THR A 233 29.44 -8.05 -16.06
C THR A 233 30.23 -9.26 -16.56
N THR A 234 30.53 -9.27 -17.85
CA THR A 234 31.36 -10.31 -18.46
C THR A 234 32.79 -9.83 -18.57
N ALA A 235 33.66 -10.32 -17.68
CA ALA A 235 35.03 -10.61 -18.05
C ALA A 235 35.04 -11.97 -18.75
N CYS A 236 35.84 -12.08 -19.80
CA CYS A 236 36.01 -13.31 -20.55
C CYS A 236 37.46 -13.77 -20.38
N ASP A 237 37.65 -15.04 -20.11
CA ASP A 237 38.95 -15.71 -20.19
C ASP A 237 38.77 -17.03 -20.95
N GLY A 238 39.69 -17.34 -21.86
CA GLY A 238 39.66 -18.60 -22.63
C GLY A 238 38.41 -18.88 -23.49
N GLY A 239 37.59 -17.87 -23.82
CA GLY A 239 36.41 -18.04 -24.67
C GLY A 239 35.11 -18.42 -23.94
N VAL A 240 35.12 -18.48 -22.61
CA VAL A 240 33.90 -18.58 -21.79
C VAL A 240 33.66 -17.24 -21.11
N CYS A 241 32.51 -16.65 -21.39
CA CYS A 241 32.10 -15.37 -20.83
C CYS A 241 30.88 -15.60 -19.93
N GLY A 242 30.92 -15.16 -18.68
CA GLY A 242 29.68 -14.95 -17.94
C GLY A 242 29.87 -14.36 -16.56
N PHE A 243 29.14 -13.27 -16.25
CA PHE A 243 28.28 -13.15 -15.07
C PHE A 243 27.14 -12.18 -15.40
N VAL A 244 25.90 -12.60 -15.12
CA VAL A 244 24.74 -11.70 -15.09
C VAL A 244 24.43 -11.48 -13.61
N THR A 245 24.61 -10.27 -13.13
CA THR A 245 24.30 -9.90 -11.75
C THR A 245 22.94 -9.22 -11.72
N PHE A 246 22.08 -9.66 -10.79
CA PHE A 246 20.82 -8.98 -10.52
C PHE A 246 21.07 -7.89 -9.48
N PRO A 247 20.72 -6.62 -9.74
CA PRO A 247 20.93 -5.54 -8.79
C PRO A 247 20.25 -5.78 -7.43
N CYS A 248 19.18 -6.57 -7.40
CA CYS A 248 18.51 -7.02 -6.19
C CYS A 248 18.64 -8.54 -6.08
N SER A 249 19.36 -9.03 -5.07
CA SER A 249 19.63 -10.46 -4.87
C SER A 249 19.52 -10.84 -3.39
N ASP A 250 19.66 -12.13 -3.09
CA ASP A 250 19.77 -12.61 -1.70
C ASP A 250 21.14 -12.23 -1.11
N GLU A 251 22.19 -12.27 -1.92
CA GLU A 251 23.57 -11.94 -1.52
C GLU A 251 23.72 -10.52 -1.00
N ASN A 252 23.05 -9.55 -1.62
CA ASN A 252 23.06 -8.17 -1.15
C ASN A 252 21.89 -7.84 -0.20
N GLY A 253 21.08 -8.84 0.18
CA GLY A 253 19.96 -8.68 1.10
C GLY A 253 18.77 -7.85 0.56
N CYS A 254 18.84 -7.36 -0.68
CA CYS A 254 17.74 -6.59 -1.27
C CYS A 254 16.46 -7.42 -1.39
N LEU A 255 16.57 -8.70 -1.78
CA LEU A 255 15.41 -9.57 -1.90
C LEU A 255 14.71 -9.77 -0.54
N ALA A 256 15.46 -9.83 0.56
CA ALA A 256 14.87 -9.92 1.89
C ALA A 256 14.00 -8.69 2.22
N VAL A 257 14.45 -7.49 1.85
CA VAL A 257 13.67 -6.25 2.02
C VAL A 257 12.44 -6.25 1.12
N MET A 258 12.60 -6.55 -0.17
CA MET A 258 11.47 -6.58 -1.12
C MET A 258 10.44 -7.65 -0.76
N ASN A 259 10.88 -8.72 -0.10
CA ASN A 259 10.05 -9.82 0.35
C ASN A 259 9.54 -9.70 1.78
N GLY A 260 9.97 -8.73 2.58
CA GLY A 260 9.53 -8.65 3.97
C GLY A 260 10.01 -9.80 4.86
N SER A 261 11.13 -10.44 4.52
CA SER A 261 11.60 -11.67 5.14
C SER A 261 12.82 -11.51 6.04
N TRP A 262 13.19 -10.26 6.37
CA TRP A 262 14.20 -9.97 7.39
C TRP A 262 13.64 -10.07 8.80
#